data_AF-A0A2P6QR04-F1
#
_entry.id   AF-A0A2P6QR04-F1
#
_cell.length_a   1.000
_cell.length_b   1.000
_cell.length_c   1.000
_cell.angle_alpha   90.00
_cell.angle_beta   90.00
_cell.angle_gamma   90.00
#
_symmetry.space_group_name_H-M   'P 1'
#
loop_
_entity.id
_entity.type
_entity.pdbx_description
1 polymer ?
#
loop_
_entity_poly.entity_id
_entity_poly.type
_entity_poly.pdbx_seq_one_letter_code
_entity_poly.pdbx_strand_id
1 'polypeptide(L)'
;MDMKAHMGSFAAALKDKDVWVMHVVPEDGPNTLKLIYDRGLIGSIHSWCEAYSTYPRTYDLLHAWTVFSDLEKKECSAEDLLLEMDRILRPTGFIIIRDKQSSG
;
A
#
# COMPACT_ATOMS: atom_id res chain seq x y z
N MET A 1 0.76 2.22 -6.40
CA MET A 1 0.75 1.11 -5.41
C MET A 1 -0.45 1.29 -4.50
N ASP A 2 -1.22 0.23 -4.32
CA ASP A 2 -2.23 0.11 -3.28
C ASP A 2 -1.57 -0.55 -2.07
N MET A 3 -1.22 0.24 -1.05
CA MET A 3 -0.41 -0.19 0.09
C MET A 3 -1.17 -1.15 1.02
N LYS A 4 -2.50 -1.21 0.92
CA LYS A 4 -3.32 -2.18 1.64
C LYS A 4 -4.49 -2.63 0.78
N ALA A 5 -4.21 -3.58 -0.08
CA ALA A 5 -5.18 -4.16 -0.97
C ALA A 5 -6.11 -5.12 -0.21
N HIS A 6 -7.40 -4.76 -0.14
CA HIS A 6 -8.44 -5.70 0.28
C HIS A 6 -8.76 -6.64 -0.88
N MET A 7 -9.66 -6.25 -1.78
CA MET A 7 -10.09 -7.05 -2.94
C MET A 7 -9.66 -6.43 -4.28
N GLY A 8 -8.64 -5.56 -4.30
CA GLY A 8 -8.19 -4.90 -5.53
C GLY A 8 -9.15 -3.84 -6.09
N SER A 9 -10.04 -3.28 -5.25
CA SER A 9 -11.00 -2.25 -5.65
C SER A 9 -10.33 -0.98 -6.20
N PHE A 10 -9.13 -0.65 -5.71
CA PHE A 10 -8.37 0.49 -6.22
C PHE A 10 -7.96 0.32 -7.68
N ALA A 11 -7.50 -0.87 -8.08
CA ALA A 11 -7.20 -1.15 -9.49
C ALA A 11 -8.47 -1.19 -10.34
N ALA A 12 -9.59 -1.70 -9.80
CA ALA A 12 -10.85 -1.70 -10.52
C ALA A 12 -11.33 -0.27 -10.86
N ALA A 13 -11.08 0.71 -9.97
CA ALA A 13 -11.40 2.12 -10.22
C ALA A 13 -10.49 2.78 -11.29
N LEU A 14 -9.34 2.18 -11.60
CA LEU A 14 -8.37 2.67 -12.57
C LEU A 14 -8.35 1.86 -13.87
N LYS A 15 -9.32 0.95 -14.07
CA LYS A 15 -9.36 0.02 -15.21
C LYS A 15 -9.27 0.70 -16.58
N ASP A 16 -9.87 1.88 -16.72
CA ASP A 16 -9.90 2.63 -17.99
C ASP A 16 -8.68 3.54 -18.18
N LYS A 17 -7.71 3.48 -17.26
CA LYS A 17 -6.44 4.22 -17.34
C LYS A 17 -5.31 3.26 -17.69
N ASP A 18 -4.35 3.74 -18.49
CA ASP A 18 -3.13 2.98 -18.81
C ASP A 18 -2.15 3.02 -17.64
N VAL A 19 -2.49 2.31 -16.56
CA VAL A 19 -1.71 2.26 -15.33
C VAL A 19 -1.69 0.84 -14.78
N TRP A 20 -0.61 0.49 -14.09
CA TRP A 20 -0.50 -0.76 -13.33
C TRP A 20 -0.55 -0.47 -11.83
N VAL A 21 -1.08 -1.41 -11.07
CA VAL A 21 -1.21 -1.28 -9.61
C VAL A 21 -0.55 -2.47 -8.96
N MET A 22 0.52 -2.23 -8.19
CA MET A 22 1.01 -3.19 -7.21
C MET A 22 0.05 -3.23 -6.02
N HIS A 23 -0.51 -4.41 -5.74
CA HIS A 23 -1.37 -4.66 -4.60
C HIS A 23 -0.60 -5.26 -3.43
N VAL A 24 -0.56 -4.56 -2.30
CA VAL A 24 0.12 -5.05 -1.10
C VAL A 24 -0.92 -5.60 -0.12
N VAL A 25 -0.87 -6.89 0.16
CA VAL A 25 -1.71 -7.56 1.14
C VAL A 25 -0.97 -7.56 2.48
N PRO A 26 -1.57 -7.06 3.59
CA PRO A 26 -0.95 -7.11 4.89
C PRO A 26 -0.76 -8.56 5.36
N GLU A 27 0.40 -8.88 5.92
CA GLU A 27 0.75 -10.23 6.40
C GLU A 27 -0.17 -10.75 7.51
N ASP A 28 -0.75 -9.84 8.31
CA ASP A 28 -1.59 -10.08 9.47
C ASP A 28 -3.09 -10.09 9.14
N GLY A 29 -3.44 -9.86 7.88
CA GLY A 29 -4.82 -9.82 7.40
C GLY A 29 -5.28 -11.11 6.72
N PRO A 30 -6.56 -11.16 6.30
CA PRO A 30 -7.06 -12.22 5.43
C PRO A 30 -6.22 -12.28 4.15
N ASN A 31 -5.70 -13.46 3.82
CA ASN A 31 -4.88 -13.65 2.63
C ASN A 31 -5.73 -13.55 1.34
N THR A 32 -5.89 -12.33 0.83
CA THR A 32 -6.58 -12.03 -0.43
C THR A 32 -5.65 -12.11 -1.64
N LEU A 33 -4.37 -12.49 -1.45
CA LEU A 33 -3.38 -12.56 -2.53
C LEU A 33 -3.81 -13.53 -3.63
N LYS A 34 -4.36 -14.70 -3.25
CA LYS A 34 -4.89 -15.67 -4.21
C LYS A 34 -5.98 -15.04 -5.08
N LEU A 35 -6.91 -14.28 -4.49
CA LEU A 35 -7.97 -13.60 -5.24
C LEU A 35 -7.42 -12.52 -6.18
N ILE A 36 -6.35 -11.82 -5.79
CA ILE A 36 -5.66 -10.84 -6.64
C ILE A 36 -5.06 -11.54 -7.87
N TYR A 37 -4.36 -12.66 -7.66
CA TYR A 37 -3.78 -13.44 -8.76
C TYR A 37 -4.83 -14.09 -9.66
N ASP A 38 -5.93 -14.63 -9.10
CA ASP A 38 -7.04 -15.20 -9.87
C ASP A 38 -7.70 -14.15 -10.81
N ARG A 39 -7.54 -12.86 -10.51
CA ARG A 39 -8.01 -11.73 -11.33
C ARG A 39 -6.97 -11.22 -12.34
N GLY A 40 -5.81 -11.87 -12.42
CA GLY A 40 -4.70 -11.45 -13.29
C GLY A 40 -4.00 -10.16 -12.84
N LEU A 41 -4.14 -9.79 -11.56
CA LEU A 41 -3.50 -8.62 -10.99
C LEU A 41 -2.19 -9.00 -10.29
N ILE A 42 -1.27 -8.03 -10.16
CA ILE A 42 0.01 -8.23 -9.48
C ILE A 42 -0.08 -7.81 -8.02
N GLY A 43 0.53 -8.59 -7.13
CA GLY A 43 0.54 -8.27 -5.71
C GLY A 43 1.58 -9.03 -4.92
N SER A 44 1.82 -8.54 -3.69
CA SER A 44 2.76 -9.11 -2.73
C SER A 44 2.14 -9.13 -1.33
N ILE A 45 2.67 -9.97 -0.45
CA ILE A 45 2.46 -9.83 0.99
C ILE A 45 3.58 -8.97 1.55
N HIS A 46 3.27 -8.05 2.48
CA HIS A 46 4.28 -7.21 3.12
C HIS A 46 3.86 -6.76 4.51
N SER A 47 4.86 -6.52 5.37
CA SER A 47 4.70 -5.84 6.66
C SER A 47 5.23 -4.42 6.58
N TRP A 48 4.36 -3.42 6.76
CA TRP A 48 4.78 -2.01 6.74
C TRP A 48 5.63 -1.57 7.96
N CYS A 49 5.90 -2.50 8.90
CA CYS A 49 6.93 -2.32 9.93
C CYS A 49 8.35 -2.54 9.38
N GLU A 50 8.47 -3.10 8.17
CA GLU A 50 9.73 -3.35 7.48
C GLU A 50 9.80 -2.60 6.15
N ALA A 51 11.02 -2.39 5.66
CA ALA A 51 11.26 -1.76 4.37
C ALA A 51 10.72 -2.61 3.21
N TYR A 52 10.00 -1.99 2.27
CA TYR A 52 9.41 -2.72 1.15
C TYR A 52 10.48 -3.09 0.12
N SER A 53 10.51 -4.36 -0.31
CA SER A 53 11.50 -4.89 -1.26
C SER A 53 11.27 -4.40 -2.70
N THR A 54 11.56 -3.12 -2.94
CA THR A 54 11.45 -2.44 -4.23
C THR A 54 12.55 -1.40 -4.38
N TYR A 55 12.87 -1.06 -5.62
CA TYR A 55 13.80 0.02 -5.92
C TYR A 55 13.23 1.39 -5.48
N PRO A 56 14.09 2.33 -5.05
CA PRO A 56 13.66 3.69 -4.81
C PRO A 56 13.01 4.31 -6.05
N ARG A 57 12.07 5.23 -5.86
CA ARG A 57 11.43 6.02 -6.94
C ARG A 57 10.73 5.16 -8.01
N THR A 58 10.12 4.04 -7.60
CA THR A 58 9.42 3.10 -8.49
C THR A 58 7.97 3.52 -8.78
N TYR A 59 7.28 4.14 -7.81
CA TYR A 59 5.84 4.39 -7.90
C TYR A 59 5.51 5.87 -8.07
N ASP A 60 4.55 6.19 -8.93
CA ASP A 60 4.08 7.57 -9.14
C ASP A 60 2.92 7.96 -8.20
N LEU A 61 2.22 6.96 -7.66
CA LEU A 61 1.08 7.13 -6.75
C LEU A 61 1.11 6.07 -5.66
N LEU A 62 1.03 6.51 -4.40
CA LEU A 62 0.81 5.63 -3.24
C LEU A 62 -0.59 5.86 -2.68
N HIS A 63 -1.35 4.79 -2.52
CA HIS A 63 -2.65 4.82 -1.86
C HIS A 63 -2.57 4.04 -0.55
N ALA A 64 -2.71 4.74 0.57
CA ALA A 64 -2.65 4.20 1.92
C ALA A 64 -4.03 4.30 2.58
N TRP A 65 -4.70 3.16 2.75
CA TRP A 65 -5.98 3.05 3.45
C TRP A 65 -5.78 2.41 4.82
N THR A 66 -6.02 3.13 5.90
CA THR A 66 -5.90 2.65 7.30
C THR A 66 -4.53 2.03 7.65
N VAL A 67 -3.48 2.36 6.90
CA VAL A 67 -2.14 1.79 7.09
C VAL A 67 -1.51 2.32 8.38
N PHE A 68 -1.69 3.61 8.69
CA PHE A 68 -1.15 4.21 9.91
C PHE A 68 -1.88 3.68 11.15
N SER A 69 -3.21 3.54 11.11
CA SER A 69 -3.98 2.88 12.18
C SER A 69 -3.47 1.47 12.49
N ASP A 70 -3.01 0.72 11.49
CA ASP A 70 -2.52 -0.63 11.70
C ASP A 70 -1.07 -0.64 12.22
N LEU A 71 -0.24 0.34 11.83
CA LEU A 71 1.08 0.53 12.42
C LEU A 71 1.00 0.89 13.89
N GLU A 72 0.09 1.79 14.28
CA GLU A 72 -0.12 2.16 15.68
C GLU A 72 -0.46 0.94 16.55
N LYS A 73 -1.33 0.05 16.06
CA LYS A 73 -1.66 -1.21 16.77
C LYS A 73 -0.49 -2.17 16.91
N LYS A 74 0.46 -2.11 15.98
CA LYS A 74 1.67 -2.95 15.97
C LYS A 74 2.86 -2.30 16.67
N GLU A 75 2.67 -1.10 17.25
CA GLU A 75 3.73 -0.30 17.88
C GLU A 75 4.90 0.00 16.91
N CYS A 76 4.61 0.09 15.61
CA CYS A 76 5.58 0.40 14.58
C CYS A 76 5.67 1.92 14.32
N SER A 77 6.85 2.40 13.93
CA SER A 77 7.09 3.83 13.71
C SER A 77 6.37 4.34 12.47
N ALA A 78 5.51 5.35 12.66
CA ALA A 78 4.89 6.08 11.56
C ALA A 78 5.94 6.89 10.77
N GLU A 79 7.03 7.31 11.42
CA GLU A 79 8.13 8.02 10.76
C GLU A 79 8.86 7.11 9.78
N ASP A 80 9.12 5.86 10.16
CA ASP A 80 9.76 4.87 9.28
C ASP A 80 8.89 4.59 8.06
N LEU A 81 7.56 4.49 8.23
CA LEU A 81 6.65 4.38 7.10
C LEU A 81 6.73 5.60 6.17
N LEU A 82 6.74 6.81 6.72
CA LEU A 82 6.85 8.04 5.91
C LEU A 82 8.16 8.09 5.13
N LEU A 83 9.27 7.67 5.74
CA LEU A 83 10.57 7.55 5.07
C LEU A 83 10.53 6.50 3.95
N GLU A 84 9.90 5.36 4.20
CA GLU A 84 9.73 4.32 3.17
C GLU A 84 8.81 4.79 2.03
N MET A 85 7.75 5.53 2.34
CA MET A 85 6.87 6.14 1.34
C MET A 85 7.64 7.15 0.47
N ASP A 86 8.47 8.02 1.06
CA ASP A 86 9.34 8.90 0.26
C ASP A 86 10.32 8.08 -0.59
N ARG A 87 10.98 7.08 -0.01
CA ARG A 87 11.98 6.26 -0.71
C ARG A 87 11.42 5.66 -1.99
N ILE A 88 10.22 5.08 -1.94
CA ILE A 88 9.63 4.36 -3.08
C ILE A 88 8.86 5.26 -4.07
N LEU A 89 8.44 6.45 -3.65
CA LEU A 89 7.68 7.39 -4.48
C LEU A 89 8.62 8.18 -5.41
N ARG A 90 8.33 8.24 -6.72
CA ARG A 90 9.05 9.07 -7.69
C ARG A 90 8.96 10.56 -7.31
N PRO A 91 9.97 11.42 -7.64
CA PRO A 91 9.80 12.86 -7.51
C PRO A 91 8.51 13.33 -8.19
N THR A 92 7.81 14.31 -7.59
CA THR A 92 6.49 14.81 -8.02
C THR A 92 5.34 13.79 -7.96
N GLY A 93 5.57 12.60 -7.40
CA GLY A 93 4.53 11.61 -7.17
C GLY A 93 3.52 12.08 -6.13
N PHE A 94 2.38 11.38 -6.09
CA PHE A 94 1.28 11.68 -5.19
C PHE A 94 1.11 10.61 -4.12
N ILE A 95 0.69 11.04 -2.93
CA ILE A 95 0.30 10.14 -1.85
C ILE A 95 -1.13 10.48 -1.47
N ILE A 96 -1.99 9.46 -1.42
CA ILE A 96 -3.35 9.56 -0.89
C ILE A 96 -3.40 8.76 0.40
N ILE A 97 -3.54 9.45 1.53
CA ILE A 97 -3.67 8.84 2.85
C ILE A 97 -5.12 8.98 3.31
N ARG A 98 -5.73 7.85 3.65
CA ARG A 98 -7.04 7.81 4.29
C ARG A 98 -6.97 6.91 5.51
N ASP A 99 -6.93 7.54 6.67
CA ASP A 99 -6.81 6.84 7.94
C ASP A 99 -7.96 7.19 8.90
N LYS A 100 -8.05 6.47 10.02
CA LYS A 100 -8.98 6.84 11.10
C LYS A 100 -8.42 8.06 11.84
N GLN A 101 -9.32 8.89 12.34
CA GLN A 101 -8.93 9.97 13.24
C GLN A 101 -8.47 9.34 14.56
N SER A 102 -7.26 9.69 15.02
CA SER A 102 -6.82 9.27 16.34
C SER A 102 -7.75 9.91 17.38
N SER A 103 -8.44 9.08 18.14
CA SER A 103 -9.09 9.51 19.37
C SER A 103 -7.98 9.66 20.41
N GLY A 104 -7.53 10.90 20.61
CA GLY A 104 -6.58 11.26 21.66
C GLY A 104 -7.11 11.02 23.07
#